data_AF-A0A511N3G3-F1
#
_entry.id   AF-A0A511N3G3-F1
#
_cell.length_a   1.000
_cell.length_b   1.000
_cell.length_c   1.000
_cell.angle_alpha   90.00
_cell.angle_beta   90.00
_cell.angle_gamma   90.00
#
_symmetry.space_group_name_H-M   'P 1'
#
loop_
_entity.id
_entity.type
_entity.pdbx_description
1 polymer ?
#
loop_
_entity_poly.entity_id
_entity_poly.type
_entity_poly.pdbx_seq_one_letter_code
_entity_poly.pdbx_strand_id
1 'polypeptide(L)'
;MTHTLTPMFPEALPVLARLLPEGEARYLGLSASFCDLHAFLRHLHDSNWYGYLHVTLGEQSVYVLVFEGRIIAAASGTQVGELALGEMLQLFTAGAVLNAYQIDPNVTHALAGVSSRVWKVTPTDNFSGVLVEQGSCILMMDGKILGRLQIEVGETGVFPAPLRPQTLILPKPLAGWAHQHYPVTLRGRDALSPITPTHQNFRKNHGQMGVDFLKGLGQELTPAEYSLRNDIPLHDLEPLVQSWLKDGFIKNK
;
A
#
# COMPACT_ATOMS: atom_id res chain seq x y z
N MET A 1 -17.13 12.68 -30.13
CA MET A 1 -17.44 11.24 -30.02
C MET A 1 -17.14 10.85 -28.58
N THR A 2 -18.13 10.39 -27.82
CA THR A 2 -17.89 9.99 -26.42
C THR A 2 -17.40 8.56 -26.39
N HIS A 3 -16.22 8.33 -25.83
CA HIS A 3 -15.58 7.01 -25.78
C HIS A 3 -16.24 6.16 -24.69
N THR A 4 -16.71 4.97 -25.04
CA THR A 4 -17.18 3.98 -24.05
C THR A 4 -15.97 3.24 -23.51
N LEU A 5 -15.86 3.18 -22.18
CA LEU A 5 -14.86 2.40 -21.47
C LEU A 5 -15.47 1.05 -21.07
N THR A 6 -14.67 -0.01 -21.13
CA THR A 6 -15.05 -1.34 -20.65
C THR A 6 -14.63 -1.50 -19.19
N PRO A 7 -15.52 -1.85 -18.25
CA PRO A 7 -15.13 -2.13 -16.86
C PRO A 7 -14.30 -3.42 -16.77
N MET A 8 -13.21 -3.40 -16.01
CA MET A 8 -12.37 -4.59 -15.79
C MET A 8 -13.00 -5.56 -14.78
N PHE A 9 -13.69 -5.03 -13.77
CA PHE A 9 -14.27 -5.83 -12.67
C PHE A 9 -15.74 -5.46 -12.41
N PRO A 10 -16.65 -5.68 -13.38
CA PRO A 10 -18.03 -5.19 -13.31
C PRO A 10 -18.81 -5.74 -12.11
N GLU A 11 -18.50 -6.97 -11.67
CA GLU A 11 -19.18 -7.66 -10.57
C GLU A 11 -18.48 -7.50 -9.21
N ALA A 12 -17.42 -6.69 -9.13
CA ALA A 12 -16.69 -6.51 -7.88
C ALA A 12 -17.57 -5.82 -6.82
N LEU A 13 -17.50 -6.30 -5.57
CA LEU A 13 -18.21 -5.68 -4.45
C LEU A 13 -17.85 -4.19 -4.24
N PRO A 14 -16.56 -3.80 -4.15
CA PRO A 14 -16.22 -2.39 -3.91
C PRO A 14 -16.53 -1.51 -5.12
N VAL A 15 -17.14 -0.35 -4.86
CA VAL A 15 -17.43 0.70 -5.87
C VAL A 15 -16.19 1.09 -6.68
N LEU A 16 -15.04 1.24 -6.01
CA LEU A 16 -13.77 1.56 -6.67
C LEU A 16 -13.45 0.57 -7.79
N ALA A 17 -13.57 -0.74 -7.53
CA ALA A 17 -13.20 -1.78 -8.47
C ALA A 17 -14.12 -1.84 -9.69
N ARG A 18 -15.44 -1.67 -9.50
CA ARG A 18 -16.41 -1.62 -10.61
C ARG A 18 -16.13 -0.46 -11.56
N LEU A 19 -15.60 0.64 -11.03
CA LEU A 19 -15.25 1.84 -11.79
C LEU A 19 -13.88 1.77 -12.47
N LEU A 20 -13.08 0.71 -12.24
CA LEU A 20 -11.80 0.53 -12.94
C LEU A 20 -12.04 0.08 -14.39
N PRO A 21 -11.60 0.85 -15.40
CA PRO A 21 -11.66 0.39 -16.77
C PRO A 21 -10.59 -0.67 -17.05
N GLU A 22 -10.74 -1.40 -18.15
CA GLU A 22 -9.66 -2.19 -18.73
C GLU A 22 -8.42 -1.31 -18.92
N GLY A 23 -7.29 -1.79 -18.40
CA GLY A 23 -5.99 -1.13 -18.50
C GLY A 23 -4.97 -2.00 -19.21
N GLU A 24 -3.91 -1.39 -19.71
CA GLU A 24 -2.78 -2.12 -20.28
C GLU A 24 -2.05 -2.88 -19.17
N ALA A 25 -2.04 -4.21 -19.27
CA ALA A 25 -1.30 -5.05 -18.34
C ALA A 25 0.21 -4.80 -18.48
N ARG A 26 0.83 -4.13 -17.49
CA ARG A 26 2.26 -3.81 -17.50
C ARG A 26 3.09 -4.81 -16.71
N TYR A 27 2.57 -5.26 -15.58
CA TYR A 27 3.22 -6.24 -14.73
C TYR A 27 2.19 -7.27 -14.30
N LEU A 28 2.46 -8.55 -14.59
CA LEU A 28 1.55 -9.64 -14.30
C LEU A 28 2.24 -10.72 -13.48
N GLY A 29 1.47 -11.41 -12.65
CA GLY A 29 1.95 -12.59 -11.94
C GLY A 29 2.90 -12.30 -10.78
N LEU A 30 3.05 -11.05 -10.34
CA LEU A 30 4.00 -10.70 -9.29
C LEU A 30 3.63 -11.41 -7.99
N SER A 31 4.59 -12.08 -7.34
CA SER A 31 4.34 -12.80 -6.09
C SER A 31 5.52 -12.65 -5.13
N ALA A 32 5.25 -12.77 -3.83
CA ALA A 32 6.28 -12.62 -2.79
C ALA A 32 7.44 -13.63 -2.90
N SER A 33 7.28 -14.70 -3.69
CA SER A 33 8.35 -15.68 -3.87
C SER A 33 9.53 -15.18 -4.72
N PHE A 34 9.33 -14.14 -5.53
CA PHE A 34 10.37 -13.59 -6.41
C PHE A 34 10.31 -12.06 -6.60
N CYS A 35 9.28 -11.39 -6.08
CA CYS A 35 9.11 -9.94 -6.19
C CYS A 35 9.14 -9.31 -4.80
N ASP A 36 10.11 -8.43 -4.58
CA ASP A 36 10.11 -7.50 -3.45
C ASP A 36 9.06 -6.41 -3.72
N LEU A 37 7.98 -6.40 -2.94
CA LEU A 37 6.90 -5.45 -3.09
C LEU A 37 7.33 -4.02 -2.82
N HIS A 38 8.22 -3.79 -1.85
CA HIS A 38 8.70 -2.45 -1.53
C HIS A 38 9.53 -1.87 -2.67
N ALA A 39 10.43 -2.69 -3.24
CA ALA A 39 11.19 -2.30 -4.42
C ALA A 39 10.27 -2.02 -5.62
N PHE A 40 9.22 -2.83 -5.81
CA PHE A 40 8.24 -2.61 -6.87
C PHE A 40 7.44 -1.31 -6.67
N LEU A 41 6.94 -1.05 -5.46
CA LEU A 41 6.22 0.20 -5.16
C LEU A 41 7.13 1.44 -5.32
N ARG A 42 8.40 1.34 -4.95
CA ARG A 42 9.40 2.39 -5.21
C ARG A 42 9.59 2.61 -6.72
N HIS A 43 9.68 1.54 -7.50
CA HIS A 43 9.77 1.66 -8.97
C HIS A 43 8.54 2.37 -9.57
N LEU A 44 7.33 2.09 -9.09
CA LEU A 44 6.13 2.82 -9.51
C LEU A 44 6.19 4.31 -9.10
N HIS A 45 6.72 4.60 -7.91
CA HIS A 45 6.96 5.95 -7.43
C HIS A 45 7.92 6.74 -8.33
N ASP A 46 9.10 6.18 -8.58
CA ASP A 46 10.16 6.83 -9.33
C ASP A 46 9.79 7.05 -10.81
N SER A 47 8.87 6.24 -11.34
CA SER A 47 8.35 6.35 -12.71
C SER A 47 7.10 7.23 -12.83
N ASN A 48 6.62 7.85 -11.76
CA ASN A 48 5.36 8.61 -11.71
C ASN A 48 4.19 7.81 -12.31
N TRP A 49 4.09 6.53 -11.95
CA TRP A 49 3.16 5.61 -12.61
C TRP A 49 1.67 5.91 -12.34
N TYR A 50 0.82 5.66 -13.33
CA TYR A 50 -0.64 5.82 -13.24
C TYR A 50 -1.34 4.52 -13.56
N GLY A 51 -2.32 4.12 -12.75
CA GLY A 51 -3.03 2.88 -12.95
C GLY A 51 -3.59 2.31 -11.67
N TYR A 52 -3.81 0.99 -11.67
CA TYR A 52 -4.23 0.27 -10.49
C TYR A 52 -3.50 -1.06 -10.33
N LEU A 53 -3.39 -1.50 -9.09
CA LEU A 53 -2.93 -2.82 -8.70
C LEU A 53 -4.13 -3.66 -8.33
N HIS A 54 -4.07 -4.95 -8.68
CA HIS A 54 -5.05 -5.95 -8.32
C HIS A 54 -4.33 -7.13 -7.69
N VAL A 55 -4.65 -7.41 -6.42
CA VAL A 55 -4.07 -8.51 -5.64
C VAL A 55 -5.14 -9.55 -5.37
N THR A 56 -4.83 -10.82 -5.67
CA THR A 56 -5.81 -11.92 -5.62
C THR A 56 -5.25 -13.16 -4.92
N LEU A 57 -6.05 -13.74 -4.02
CA LEU A 57 -5.79 -15.03 -3.38
C LEU A 57 -7.10 -15.78 -3.16
N GLY A 58 -7.34 -16.81 -3.96
CA GLY A 58 -8.65 -17.48 -4.00
C GLY A 58 -9.74 -16.48 -4.37
N GLU A 59 -10.76 -16.35 -3.52
CA GLU A 59 -11.89 -15.41 -3.71
C GLU A 59 -11.60 -14.00 -3.17
N GLN A 60 -10.47 -13.80 -2.46
CA GLN A 60 -10.13 -12.49 -1.90
C GLN A 60 -9.46 -11.63 -2.95
N SER A 61 -9.93 -10.40 -3.09
CA SER A 61 -9.41 -9.42 -4.04
C SER A 61 -9.25 -8.05 -3.39
N VAL A 62 -8.12 -7.40 -3.64
CA VAL A 62 -7.87 -6.02 -3.24
C VAL A 62 -7.43 -5.20 -4.45
N TYR A 63 -8.01 -4.01 -4.57
CA TYR A 63 -7.81 -3.08 -5.66
C TYR A 63 -7.19 -1.81 -5.12
N VAL A 64 -6.10 -1.35 -5.72
CA VAL A 64 -5.32 -0.20 -5.25
C VAL A 64 -5.11 0.77 -6.40
N LEU A 65 -5.58 2.01 -6.27
CA LEU A 65 -5.38 3.05 -7.27
C LEU A 65 -4.06 3.78 -7.01
N VAL A 66 -3.26 3.96 -8.07
CA VAL A 66 -1.95 4.60 -8.03
C VAL A 66 -1.96 5.81 -8.96
N PHE A 67 -1.62 6.97 -8.41
CA PHE A 67 -1.56 8.25 -9.12
C PHE A 67 -0.20 8.89 -8.88
N GLU A 68 0.54 9.23 -9.95
CA GLU A 68 1.90 9.76 -9.84
C GLU A 68 2.80 8.87 -8.98
N GLY A 69 2.65 7.56 -9.13
CA GLY A 69 3.40 6.56 -8.39
C GLY A 69 3.06 6.48 -6.90
N ARG A 70 2.02 7.17 -6.44
CA ARG A 70 1.54 7.17 -5.05
C ARG A 70 0.23 6.40 -4.96
N ILE A 71 0.10 5.58 -3.92
CA ILE A 71 -1.16 4.89 -3.62
C ILE A 71 -2.14 5.92 -3.05
N ILE A 72 -3.30 6.09 -3.67
CA ILE A 72 -4.27 7.15 -3.31
C ILE A 72 -5.65 6.61 -2.91
N ALA A 73 -5.97 5.38 -3.32
CA ALA A 73 -7.18 4.70 -2.89
C ALA A 73 -6.94 3.20 -2.84
N ALA A 74 -7.64 2.50 -1.95
CA ALA A 74 -7.64 1.05 -1.89
C ALA A 74 -9.01 0.56 -1.45
N ALA A 75 -9.44 -0.59 -1.97
CA ALA A 75 -10.70 -1.21 -1.58
C ALA A 75 -10.62 -2.74 -1.71
N SER A 76 -11.24 -3.44 -0.77
CA SER A 76 -11.49 -4.87 -0.81
C SER A 76 -12.99 -5.15 -0.71
N GLY A 77 -13.38 -6.42 -0.61
CA GLY A 77 -14.78 -6.77 -0.36
C GLY A 77 -15.34 -6.24 0.96
N THR A 78 -14.48 -5.92 1.94
CA THR A 78 -14.92 -5.51 3.29
C THR A 78 -14.27 -4.24 3.82
N GLN A 79 -13.16 -3.79 3.24
CA GLN A 79 -12.38 -2.65 3.72
C GLN A 79 -12.19 -1.60 2.63
N VAL A 80 -11.91 -0.36 3.06
CA VAL A 80 -11.51 0.74 2.17
C VAL A 80 -10.35 1.53 2.78
N GLY A 81 -9.64 2.28 1.95
CA GLY A 81 -8.53 3.14 2.37
C GLY A 81 -7.37 2.33 2.94
N GLU A 82 -6.77 2.84 4.01
CA GLU A 82 -5.58 2.26 4.63
C GLU A 82 -5.79 0.79 5.08
N LEU A 83 -6.98 0.44 5.58
CA LEU A 83 -7.28 -0.93 5.99
C LEU A 83 -7.25 -1.92 4.82
N ALA A 84 -7.79 -1.53 3.67
CA ALA A 84 -7.72 -2.33 2.45
C ALA A 84 -6.29 -2.44 1.92
N LEU A 85 -5.52 -1.34 1.98
CA LEU A 85 -4.10 -1.37 1.63
C LEU A 85 -3.32 -2.34 2.53
N GLY A 86 -3.71 -2.45 3.80
CA GLY A 86 -3.18 -3.47 4.69
C GLY A 86 -3.53 -4.90 4.31
N GLU A 87 -4.80 -5.14 4.00
CA GLU A 87 -5.24 -6.44 3.50
C GLU A 87 -4.44 -6.85 2.25
N MET A 88 -4.15 -5.92 1.33
CA MET A 88 -3.30 -6.19 0.16
C MET A 88 -1.90 -6.70 0.53
N LEU A 89 -1.24 -6.09 1.52
CA LEU A 89 0.07 -6.57 1.98
C LEU A 89 -0.01 -7.96 2.62
N GLN A 90 -1.04 -8.20 3.43
CA GLN A 90 -1.25 -9.51 4.07
C GLN A 90 -1.47 -10.59 3.03
N LEU A 91 -2.31 -10.32 2.02
CA LEU A 91 -2.55 -11.25 0.92
C LEU A 91 -1.27 -11.51 0.12
N PHE A 92 -0.52 -10.46 -0.26
CA PHE A 92 0.70 -10.61 -1.03
C PHE A 92 1.75 -11.47 -0.30
N THR A 93 1.94 -11.22 1.00
CA THR A 93 2.85 -12.03 1.84
C THR A 93 2.35 -13.45 2.05
N ALA A 94 1.04 -13.69 2.04
CA ALA A 94 0.44 -15.02 2.05
C ALA A 94 0.51 -15.76 0.70
N GLY A 95 1.12 -15.16 -0.34
CA GLY A 95 1.30 -15.78 -1.65
C GLY A 95 0.27 -15.34 -2.70
N ALA A 96 -0.49 -14.27 -2.46
CA ALA A 96 -1.36 -13.69 -3.47
C ALA A 96 -0.59 -13.23 -4.70
N VAL A 97 -1.26 -13.27 -5.84
CA VAL A 97 -0.74 -12.74 -7.11
C VAL A 97 -1.14 -11.29 -7.24
N LEU A 98 -0.16 -10.43 -7.50
CA LEU A 98 -0.33 -9.02 -7.83
C LEU A 98 -0.17 -8.78 -9.33
N ASN A 99 -1.11 -8.03 -9.88
CA ASN A 99 -1.11 -7.55 -11.26
C ASN A 99 -1.22 -6.02 -11.26
N ALA A 100 -0.55 -5.35 -12.19
CA ALA A 100 -0.57 -3.90 -12.33
C ALA A 100 -0.98 -3.51 -13.75
N TYR A 101 -2.03 -2.69 -13.83
CA TYR A 101 -2.66 -2.27 -15.07
C TYR A 101 -2.55 -0.76 -15.22
N GLN A 102 -1.93 -0.31 -16.30
CA GLN A 102 -1.77 1.11 -16.60
C GLN A 102 -3.04 1.64 -17.27
N ILE A 103 -3.48 2.82 -16.84
CA ILE A 103 -4.59 3.55 -17.46
C ILE A 103 -4.18 5.01 -17.69
N ASP A 104 -5.02 5.75 -18.42
CA ASP A 104 -4.80 7.15 -18.70
C ASP A 104 -4.68 7.99 -17.40
N PRO A 105 -3.75 8.96 -17.32
CA PRO A 105 -3.57 9.80 -16.13
C PRO A 105 -4.83 10.58 -15.72
N ASN A 106 -5.59 11.11 -16.69
CA ASN A 106 -6.82 11.87 -16.40
C ASN A 106 -7.92 10.94 -15.89
N VAL A 107 -8.01 9.73 -16.44
CA VAL A 107 -8.92 8.67 -15.94
C VAL A 107 -8.55 8.32 -14.50
N THR A 108 -7.26 8.12 -14.22
CA THR A 108 -6.77 7.86 -12.85
C THR A 108 -7.13 9.00 -11.90
N HIS A 109 -6.97 10.26 -12.33
CA HIS A 109 -7.33 11.42 -11.52
C HIS A 109 -8.84 11.48 -11.24
N ALA A 110 -9.68 11.28 -12.26
CA ALA A 110 -11.13 11.26 -12.09
C ALA A 110 -11.58 10.21 -11.07
N LEU A 111 -10.89 9.07 -11.01
CA LEU A 111 -11.16 7.99 -10.05
C LEU A 111 -10.64 8.27 -8.63
N ALA A 112 -9.76 9.26 -8.43
CA ALA A 112 -9.13 9.56 -7.14
C ALA A 112 -10.13 9.96 -6.04
N GLY A 113 -11.30 10.46 -6.43
CA GLY A 113 -12.39 10.83 -5.50
C GLY A 113 -13.33 9.69 -5.13
N VAL A 114 -13.16 8.52 -5.73
CA VAL A 114 -14.09 7.40 -5.54
C VAL A 114 -13.94 6.84 -4.14
N SER A 115 -15.05 6.81 -3.41
CA SER A 115 -15.15 6.32 -2.04
C SER A 115 -16.41 5.48 -1.87
N SER A 116 -16.69 5.02 -0.65
CA SER A 116 -17.91 4.27 -0.34
C SER A 116 -19.18 5.14 -0.36
N ARG A 117 -19.07 6.48 -0.33
CA ARG A 117 -20.23 7.38 -0.23
C ARG A 117 -20.28 8.37 -1.39
N VAL A 118 -21.39 8.34 -2.13
CA VAL A 118 -21.67 9.29 -3.21
C VAL A 118 -22.13 10.63 -2.65
N TRP A 119 -21.79 11.72 -3.34
CA TRP A 119 -22.25 13.06 -2.99
C TRP A 119 -23.50 13.41 -3.81
N LYS A 120 -24.54 13.91 -3.14
CA LYS A 120 -25.79 14.35 -3.78
C LYS A 120 -25.72 15.83 -4.16
N VAL A 121 -24.75 16.17 -4.99
CA VAL A 121 -24.56 17.54 -5.49
C VAL A 121 -24.55 17.54 -7.02
N THR A 122 -25.04 18.63 -7.60
CA THR A 122 -25.00 18.83 -9.05
C THR A 122 -23.57 19.19 -9.46
N PRO A 123 -22.97 18.51 -10.45
CA PRO A 123 -21.64 18.87 -10.94
C PRO A 123 -21.66 20.25 -11.59
N THR A 124 -20.60 21.02 -11.38
CA THR A 124 -20.37 22.32 -12.03
C THR A 124 -19.80 22.12 -13.44
N ASP A 125 -19.75 23.19 -14.24
CA ASP A 125 -19.23 23.16 -15.61
C ASP A 125 -17.75 22.72 -15.70
N ASN A 126 -16.98 22.88 -14.62
CA ASN A 126 -15.58 22.48 -14.49
C ASN A 126 -15.38 21.23 -13.62
N PHE A 127 -16.42 20.42 -13.45
CA PHE A 127 -16.36 19.24 -12.60
C PHE A 127 -15.28 18.25 -13.04
N SER A 128 -14.55 17.72 -12.07
CA SER A 128 -13.58 16.63 -12.22
C SER A 128 -13.95 15.51 -11.25
N GLY A 129 -14.03 14.28 -11.74
CA GLY A 129 -14.48 13.15 -10.95
C GLY A 129 -15.36 12.17 -11.73
N VAL A 130 -16.18 11.42 -10.99
CA VAL A 130 -17.15 10.47 -11.56
C VAL A 130 -18.56 10.98 -11.31
N LEU A 131 -19.35 11.06 -12.37
CA LEU A 131 -20.80 11.25 -12.30
C LEU A 131 -21.48 9.88 -12.41
N VAL A 132 -22.28 9.52 -11.42
CA VAL A 132 -23.04 8.27 -11.35
C VAL A 132 -24.48 8.55 -11.75
N GLU A 133 -24.88 8.01 -12.89
CA GLU A 133 -26.24 8.03 -13.41
C GLU A 133 -26.86 6.63 -13.31
N GLN A 134 -28.15 6.53 -13.62
CA GLN A 134 -28.84 5.24 -13.59
C GLN A 134 -28.24 4.31 -14.66
N GLY A 135 -27.59 3.23 -14.23
CA GLY A 135 -26.98 2.22 -15.10
C GLY A 135 -25.70 2.66 -15.83
N SER A 136 -25.16 3.85 -15.54
CA SER A 136 -23.90 4.27 -16.14
C SER A 136 -23.10 5.24 -15.27
N CYS A 137 -21.79 5.28 -15.47
CA CYS A 137 -20.90 6.22 -14.83
C CYS A 137 -20.09 6.99 -15.88
N ILE A 138 -19.96 8.29 -15.70
CA ILE A 138 -19.27 9.19 -16.62
C ILE A 138 -18.02 9.72 -15.90
N LEU A 139 -16.85 9.47 -16.46
CA LEU A 139 -15.59 10.00 -15.97
C LEU A 139 -15.35 11.36 -16.62
N MET A 140 -15.08 12.37 -15.80
CA MET A 140 -14.94 13.75 -16.24
C MET A 140 -13.68 14.39 -15.66
N MET A 141 -13.04 15.26 -16.44
CA MET A 141 -11.96 16.13 -16.00
C MET A 141 -12.16 17.53 -16.58
N ASP A 142 -12.20 18.53 -15.70
CA ASP A 142 -12.44 19.94 -16.03
C ASP A 142 -13.63 20.12 -16.99
N GLY A 143 -14.76 19.47 -16.67
CA GLY A 143 -15.99 19.51 -17.47
C GLY A 143 -16.00 18.62 -18.72
N LYS A 144 -14.85 18.05 -19.11
CA LYS A 144 -14.73 17.21 -20.31
C LYS A 144 -14.96 15.75 -19.97
N ILE A 145 -15.76 15.07 -20.78
CA ILE A 145 -16.00 13.63 -20.64
C ILE A 145 -14.78 12.86 -21.16
N LEU A 146 -14.14 12.10 -20.28
CA LEU A 146 -13.06 11.17 -20.61
C LEU A 146 -13.61 9.86 -21.17
N GLY A 147 -14.70 9.37 -20.59
CA GLY A 147 -15.37 8.17 -21.06
C GLY A 147 -16.58 7.78 -20.21
N ARG A 148 -17.30 6.76 -20.67
CA ARG A 148 -18.48 6.23 -19.97
C ARG A 148 -18.36 4.73 -19.71
N LEU A 149 -18.66 4.31 -18.50
CA LEU A 149 -18.78 2.90 -18.09
C LEU A 149 -20.26 2.54 -18.00
N GLN A 150 -20.67 1.43 -18.61
CA GLN A 150 -22.03 0.87 -18.48
C GLN A 150 -22.04 -0.11 -17.30
N ILE A 151 -22.18 0.44 -16.09
CA ILE A 151 -22.16 -0.30 -14.83
C ILE A 151 -23.18 0.27 -13.85
N GLU A 152 -23.68 -0.58 -12.97
CA GLU A 152 -24.51 -0.17 -11.85
C GLU A 152 -23.64 -0.04 -10.60
N VAL A 153 -23.58 1.16 -10.02
CA VAL A 153 -22.76 1.47 -8.83
C VAL A 153 -23.62 1.67 -7.58
N GLY A 154 -24.94 1.67 -7.73
CA GLY A 154 -25.93 1.89 -6.69
C GLY A 154 -26.55 3.27 -6.83
N GLU A 155 -26.36 4.12 -5.81
CA GLU A 155 -26.97 5.44 -5.77
C GLU A 155 -26.40 6.44 -6.78
N THR A 156 -27.28 7.22 -7.42
CA THR A 156 -26.90 8.32 -8.31
C THR A 156 -26.27 9.49 -7.55
N GLY A 157 -25.38 10.24 -8.19
CA GLY A 157 -24.70 11.39 -7.59
C GLY A 157 -23.29 11.56 -8.19
N VAL A 158 -22.37 12.13 -7.42
CA VAL A 158 -20.99 12.36 -7.88
C VAL A 158 -19.94 11.89 -6.88
N PHE A 159 -18.76 11.52 -7.40
CA PHE A 159 -17.52 11.37 -6.67
C PHE A 159 -16.53 12.45 -7.17
N PRO A 160 -16.40 13.58 -6.47
CA PRO A 160 -15.51 14.66 -6.91
C PRO A 160 -14.04 14.25 -6.75
N ALA A 161 -13.25 14.40 -7.80
CA ALA A 161 -11.81 14.20 -7.73
C ALA A 161 -11.17 15.38 -6.96
N PRO A 162 -10.33 15.11 -5.95
CA PRO A 162 -9.58 16.17 -5.28
C PRO A 162 -8.55 16.78 -6.23
N LEU A 163 -8.29 18.09 -6.11
CA LEU A 163 -7.25 18.76 -6.89
C LEU A 163 -5.87 18.10 -6.69
N ARG A 164 -5.61 17.62 -5.47
CA ARG A 164 -4.43 16.84 -5.10
C ARG A 164 -4.86 15.59 -4.34
N PRO A 165 -4.86 14.42 -4.99
CA PRO A 165 -5.11 13.14 -4.32
C PRO A 165 -4.16 12.95 -3.13
N GLN A 166 -4.72 12.61 -1.97
CA GLN A 166 -3.92 12.33 -0.78
C GLN A 166 -3.38 10.92 -0.86
N THR A 167 -2.09 10.76 -0.56
CA THR A 167 -1.46 9.44 -0.48
C THR A 167 -2.00 8.70 0.74
N LEU A 168 -2.47 7.47 0.52
CA LEU A 168 -2.77 6.57 1.63
C LEU A 168 -1.46 6.22 2.33
N ILE A 169 -1.46 6.39 3.64
CA ILE A 169 -0.35 5.94 4.46
C ILE A 169 -0.65 4.50 4.85
N LEU A 170 0.35 3.64 4.74
CA LEU A 170 0.22 2.29 5.26
C LEU A 170 -0.14 2.36 6.76
N PRO A 171 -1.23 1.70 7.20
CA PRO A 171 -1.53 1.70 8.62
C PRO A 171 -0.38 1.00 9.35
N LYS A 172 0.10 1.65 10.40
CA LYS A 172 1.17 1.21 11.32
C LYS A 172 1.23 -0.30 11.60
N PRO A 173 0.13 -1.08 11.74
CA PRO A 173 0.19 -2.53 11.92
C PRO A 173 0.81 -3.35 10.78
N LEU A 174 0.98 -2.81 9.56
CA LEU A 174 1.58 -3.57 8.44
C LEU A 174 3.05 -3.22 8.19
N ALA A 175 3.55 -2.24 8.96
CA ALA A 175 4.93 -2.18 9.43
C ALA A 175 5.03 -2.91 10.80
N GLY A 176 4.36 -4.06 10.93
CA GLY A 176 4.15 -4.73 12.21
C GLY A 176 5.45 -5.02 12.95
N TRP A 177 6.50 -5.42 12.24
CA TRP A 177 7.82 -5.64 12.84
C TRP A 177 8.43 -4.33 13.37
N ALA A 178 8.29 -3.21 12.65
CA ALA A 178 8.93 -1.94 13.01
C ALA A 178 8.29 -1.27 14.23
N HIS A 179 7.04 -1.61 14.55
CA HIS A 179 6.31 -1.09 15.71
C HIS A 179 6.11 -2.14 16.81
N GLN A 180 6.72 -3.32 16.68
CA GLN A 180 6.72 -4.35 17.73
C GLN A 180 7.83 -4.09 18.75
N HIS A 181 7.54 -4.42 20.01
CA HIS A 181 8.57 -4.57 21.03
C HIS A 181 9.20 -5.96 20.90
N TYR A 182 10.53 -5.99 20.87
CA TYR A 182 11.30 -7.22 20.82
C TYR A 182 11.99 -7.46 22.17
N PRO A 183 11.45 -8.35 23.03
CA PRO A 183 12.13 -8.72 24.25
C PRO A 183 13.53 -9.27 23.96
N VAL A 184 14.53 -8.63 24.54
CA VAL A 184 15.93 -9.09 24.47
C VAL A 184 16.07 -10.37 25.30
N THR A 185 16.57 -11.44 24.69
CA THR A 185 16.76 -12.73 25.36
C THR A 185 17.97 -12.68 26.31
N LEU A 186 18.23 -13.77 27.04
CA LEU A 186 19.45 -13.88 27.85
C LEU A 186 20.70 -13.69 26.98
N ARG A 187 20.73 -14.31 25.79
CA ARG A 187 21.81 -14.19 24.81
C ARG A 187 21.99 -12.75 24.32
N GLY A 188 20.88 -12.03 24.10
CA GLY A 188 20.91 -10.60 23.77
C GLY A 188 21.47 -9.73 24.89
N ARG A 189 21.13 -10.03 26.16
CA ARG A 189 21.68 -9.32 27.32
C ARG A 189 23.18 -9.58 27.49
N ASP A 190 23.63 -10.80 27.21
CA ASP A 190 25.07 -11.12 27.20
C ASP A 190 25.81 -10.35 26.09
N ALA A 191 25.19 -10.20 24.91
CA ALA A 191 25.75 -9.40 23.81
C ALA A 191 25.87 -7.90 24.16
N LEU A 192 25.10 -7.40 25.11
CA LEU A 192 25.19 -6.03 25.62
C LEU A 192 26.23 -5.85 26.74
N SER A 193 26.81 -6.93 27.26
CA SER A 193 27.76 -6.89 28.38
C SER A 193 29.21 -6.84 27.89
N PRO A 194 29.95 -5.72 28.03
CA PRO A 194 31.26 -5.51 27.39
C PRO A 194 32.35 -6.53 27.73
N ILE A 195 32.20 -7.20 28.88
CA ILE A 195 33.16 -8.17 29.42
C ILE A 195 32.98 -9.58 28.83
N THR A 196 31.94 -9.83 28.04
CA THR A 196 31.63 -11.18 27.55
C THR A 196 32.25 -11.44 26.16
N PRO A 197 32.63 -12.69 25.85
CA PRO A 197 32.99 -13.09 24.49
C PRO A 197 31.84 -12.89 23.49
N THR A 198 30.59 -13.04 23.96
CA THR A 198 29.38 -12.82 23.17
C THR A 198 29.31 -11.36 22.68
N HIS A 199 29.61 -10.39 23.54
CA HIS A 199 29.66 -8.98 23.16
C HIS A 199 30.73 -8.71 22.10
N GLN A 200 31.94 -9.24 22.29
CA GLN A 200 33.04 -9.05 21.33
C GLN A 200 32.68 -9.60 19.95
N ASN A 201 32.09 -10.80 19.90
CA ASN A 201 31.63 -11.41 18.65
C ASN A 201 30.46 -10.64 18.03
N PHE A 202 29.48 -10.22 18.83
CA PHE A 202 28.35 -9.46 18.35
C PHE A 202 28.77 -8.11 17.75
N ARG A 203 29.63 -7.37 18.45
CA ARG A 203 30.19 -6.09 17.97
C ARG A 203 31.04 -6.28 16.71
N LYS A 204 31.79 -7.37 16.61
CA LYS A 204 32.57 -7.69 15.40
C LYS A 204 31.66 -7.93 14.19
N ASN A 205 30.50 -8.56 14.39
CA ASN A 205 29.59 -8.95 13.30
C ASN A 205 28.59 -7.84 12.92
N HIS A 206 28.13 -7.03 13.88
CA HIS A 206 27.08 -6.03 13.67
C HIS A 206 27.54 -4.58 13.90
N GLY A 207 28.81 -4.38 14.24
CA GLY A 207 29.39 -3.07 14.49
C GLY A 207 28.86 -2.39 15.76
N GLN A 208 29.21 -1.12 15.92
CA GLN A 208 28.74 -0.31 17.05
C GLN A 208 27.24 0.01 16.93
N MET A 209 26.76 0.30 15.72
CA MET A 209 25.35 0.57 15.46
C MET A 209 24.45 -0.61 15.87
N GLY A 210 24.87 -1.85 15.57
CA GLY A 210 24.12 -3.03 16.01
C GLY A 210 24.04 -3.17 17.53
N VAL A 211 25.12 -2.86 18.25
CA VAL A 211 25.13 -2.85 19.73
C VAL A 211 24.18 -1.79 20.27
N ASP A 212 24.23 -0.58 19.71
CA ASP A 212 23.41 0.54 20.16
C ASP A 212 21.93 0.29 19.84
N PHE A 213 21.62 -0.35 18.71
CA PHE A 213 20.27 -0.73 18.35
C PHE A 213 19.71 -1.84 19.25
N LEU A 214 20.47 -2.91 19.50
CA LEU A 214 20.07 -3.96 20.45
C LEU A 214 19.84 -3.39 21.86
N LYS A 215 20.64 -2.40 22.27
CA LYS A 215 20.45 -1.68 23.53
C LYS A 215 19.14 -0.88 23.52
N GLY A 216 18.82 -0.20 22.42
CA GLY A 216 17.56 0.51 22.22
C GLY A 216 16.35 -0.42 22.37
N LEU A 217 16.38 -1.61 21.75
CA LEU A 217 15.33 -2.62 21.92
C LEU A 217 15.21 -3.08 23.38
N GLY A 218 16.33 -3.23 24.08
CA GLY A 218 16.37 -3.55 25.52
C GLY A 218 15.80 -2.47 26.44
N GLN A 219 15.66 -1.23 25.93
CA GLN A 219 15.02 -0.09 26.61
C GLN A 219 13.57 0.10 26.16
N GLU A 220 12.94 -0.96 25.64
CA GLU A 220 11.56 -0.98 25.17
C GLU A 220 11.28 -0.06 23.97
N LEU A 221 12.30 0.38 23.22
CA LEU A 221 12.06 1.05 21.95
C LEU A 221 11.66 0.05 20.87
N THR A 222 10.70 0.44 20.06
CA THR A 222 10.40 -0.23 18.78
C THR A 222 11.46 0.16 17.73
N PRO A 223 11.69 -0.66 16.69
CA PRO A 223 12.59 -0.29 15.60
C PRO A 223 12.28 1.07 14.95
N ALA A 224 11.00 1.44 14.84
CA ALA A 224 10.58 2.74 14.31
C ALA A 224 10.93 3.90 15.24
N GLU A 225 10.76 3.75 16.55
CA GLU A 225 11.17 4.78 17.52
C GLU A 225 12.68 4.94 17.56
N TYR A 226 13.42 3.83 17.45
CA TYR A 226 14.88 3.88 17.37
C TYR A 226 15.35 4.56 16.08
N SER A 227 14.77 4.19 14.93
CA SER A 227 15.01 4.80 13.62
C SER A 227 14.81 6.32 13.66
N LEU A 228 13.67 6.78 14.19
CA LEU A 228 13.35 8.20 14.30
C LEU A 228 14.33 8.97 15.21
N ARG A 229 14.75 8.38 16.33
CA ARG A 229 15.65 9.03 17.30
C ARG A 229 17.09 9.14 16.82
N ASN A 230 17.52 8.25 15.94
CA ASN A 230 18.92 8.12 15.54
C ASN A 230 19.15 8.40 14.06
N ASP A 231 18.11 8.82 13.32
CA ASP A 231 18.13 9.13 11.88
C ASP A 231 18.67 7.95 11.03
N ILE A 232 18.23 6.73 11.35
CA ILE A 232 18.63 5.51 10.64
C ILE A 232 17.44 5.01 9.80
N PRO A 233 17.61 4.72 8.50
CA PRO A 233 16.53 4.18 7.68
C PRO A 233 16.01 2.83 8.18
N LEU A 234 14.68 2.67 8.24
CA LEU A 234 14.04 1.42 8.68
C LEU A 234 14.49 0.19 7.89
N HIS A 235 14.71 0.33 6.58
CA HIS A 235 15.15 -0.78 5.72
C HIS A 235 16.55 -1.31 6.07
N ASP A 236 17.39 -0.53 6.74
CA ASP A 236 18.70 -0.99 7.22
C ASP A 236 18.58 -1.78 8.53
N LEU A 237 17.50 -1.55 9.29
CA LEU A 237 17.23 -2.24 10.55
C LEU A 237 16.54 -3.59 10.33
N GLU A 238 15.76 -3.74 9.27
CA GLU A 238 14.99 -4.96 8.98
C GLU A 238 15.87 -6.23 8.90
N PRO A 239 16.99 -6.25 8.16
CA PRO A 239 17.85 -7.45 8.10
C PRO A 239 18.47 -7.80 9.46
N LEU A 240 18.76 -6.80 10.30
CA LEU A 240 19.29 -7.01 11.65
C LEU A 240 18.25 -7.67 12.54
N VAL A 241 17.01 -7.17 12.55
CA VAL A 241 15.91 -7.75 13.33
C VAL A 241 15.67 -9.21 12.92
N GLN A 242 15.64 -9.50 11.61
CA GLN A 242 15.46 -10.88 11.11
C GLN A 242 16.62 -11.81 11.50
N SER A 243 17.87 -11.35 11.35
CA SER A 243 19.06 -12.12 11.78
C SER A 243 19.01 -12.40 13.28
N TRP A 244 18.67 -11.41 14.10
CA TRP A 244 18.70 -11.53 15.55
C TRP A 244 17.56 -12.38 16.12
N LEU A 245 16.42 -12.43 15.43
CA LEU A 245 15.35 -13.40 15.73
C LEU A 245 15.84 -14.83 15.47
N LYS A 246 16.51 -15.06 14.32
CA LYS A 246 17.06 -16.37 13.95
C LYS A 246 18.18 -16.81 14.90
N ASP A 247 19.07 -15.89 15.25
CA ASP A 247 20.20 -16.14 16.14
C ASP A 247 19.80 -16.12 17.63
N GLY A 248 18.55 -15.79 17.94
CA GLY A 248 18.00 -15.82 19.29
C GLY A 248 18.53 -14.73 20.22
N PHE A 249 18.99 -13.59 19.69
CA PHE A 249 19.33 -12.40 20.49
C PHE A 249 18.08 -11.64 20.94
N ILE A 250 17.02 -11.70 20.13
CA ILE A 250 15.70 -11.16 20.42
C ILE A 250 14.64 -12.22 20.11
N LYS A 251 13.41 -12.03 20.59
CA LYS A 251 12.27 -12.91 20.26
C LYS A 251 11.03 -12.10 19.93
N ASN A 252 10.10 -12.70 19.20
CA ASN A 252 8.76 -12.13 19.05
C ASN A 252 8.05 -12.16 20.41
N LYS A 253 7.27 -11.11 20.68
CA LYS A 253 6.41 -11.04 21.87
C LYS A 253 5.21 -11.96 21.71
#